data_AF-A0A6J4HI60-F1
#
_entry.id   AF-A0A6J4HI60-F1
#
_cell.length_a   1.000
_cell.length_b   1.000
_cell.length_c   1.000
_cell.angle_alpha   90.00
_cell.angle_beta   90.00
_cell.angle_gamma   90.00
#
_symmetry.space_group_name_H-M   'P 1'
#
loop_
_entity.id
_entity.type
_entity.pdbx_description
1 polymer ?
#
loop_
_entity_poly.entity_id
_entity_poly.type
_entity_poly.pdbx_seq_one_letter_code
_entity_poly.pdbx_strand_id
1 'polypeptide(L)'
;MKTLLNIRKEYTDLIHRIEDGEGELTPEMEQALSINRQELAEKSLAYVEFIGSLETQNDRIDEEIKRLQHLKRQNNNLLTFLQKGLVQAVQEFGTIRAGTHTIGLRNTEECVVEDAERVPDRFKTIRMDIQVDKLAIKRAIRDGEDIPGVHIQQNQHPVIR
;
A
#
# COMPACT_ATOMS: atom_id res chain seq x y z
N MET A 1 -17.78 -43.30 -2.52
CA MET A 1 -17.75 -42.16 -1.59
C MET A 1 -16.30 -41.68 -1.51
N LYS A 2 -15.98 -40.47 -2.02
CA LYS A 2 -14.62 -39.96 -1.95
C LYS A 2 -14.30 -39.61 -0.50
N THR A 3 -13.14 -40.00 0.00
CA THR A 3 -12.70 -39.70 1.36
C THR A 3 -12.22 -38.25 1.46
N LEU A 4 -12.37 -37.64 2.65
CA LEU A 4 -11.98 -36.25 2.96
C LEU A 4 -10.55 -35.90 2.50
N LEU A 5 -9.61 -36.85 2.59
CA LEU A 5 -8.22 -36.67 2.15
C LEU A 5 -8.08 -36.54 0.63
N ASN A 6 -8.91 -37.27 -0.13
CA ASN A 6 -8.87 -37.25 -1.59
C ASN A 6 -9.45 -35.94 -2.13
N ILE A 7 -10.48 -35.41 -1.49
CA ILE A 7 -11.10 -34.12 -1.84
C ILE A 7 -10.13 -32.97 -1.57
N ARG A 8 -9.45 -32.99 -0.41
CA ARG A 8 -8.43 -31.98 -0.08
C ARG A 8 -7.29 -31.98 -1.09
N LYS A 9 -6.83 -33.17 -1.49
CA LYS A 9 -5.74 -33.32 -2.45
C LYS A 9 -6.12 -32.81 -3.84
N GLU A 10 -7.30 -33.20 -4.34
CA GLU A 10 -7.84 -32.71 -5.62
C GLU A 10 -7.97 -31.18 -5.65
N TYR A 11 -8.28 -30.56 -4.50
CA TYR A 11 -8.41 -29.11 -4.37
C TYR A 11 -7.08 -28.36 -4.30
N THR A 12 -6.11 -28.87 -3.54
CA THR A 12 -4.74 -28.34 -3.52
C THR A 12 -4.11 -28.42 -4.91
N ASP A 13 -4.33 -29.53 -5.63
CA ASP A 13 -3.85 -29.70 -6.99
C ASP A 13 -4.52 -28.72 -7.97
N LEU A 14 -5.79 -28.34 -7.73
CA LEU A 14 -6.51 -27.34 -8.53
C LEU A 14 -6.01 -25.92 -8.26
N ILE A 15 -5.74 -25.58 -6.98
CA ILE A 15 -5.17 -24.27 -6.59
C ILE A 15 -3.77 -24.09 -7.20
N HIS A 16 -2.90 -25.10 -7.11
CA HIS A 16 -1.56 -25.00 -7.70
C HIS A 16 -1.62 -24.80 -9.22
N ARG A 17 -2.58 -25.43 -9.91
CA ARG A 17 -2.79 -25.21 -11.35
C ARG A 17 -3.31 -23.80 -11.68
N ILE A 18 -4.06 -23.16 -10.78
CA ILE A 18 -4.51 -21.77 -10.92
C ILE A 18 -3.34 -20.81 -10.67
N GLU A 19 -2.51 -21.09 -9.66
CA GLU A 19 -1.31 -20.32 -9.33
C GLU A 19 -0.28 -20.37 -10.47
N ASP A 20 -0.06 -21.54 -11.06
CA ASP A 20 0.82 -21.74 -12.21
C ASP A 20 0.29 -21.08 -13.50
N GLY A 21 -1.01 -20.79 -13.57
CA GLY A 21 -1.69 -20.17 -14.70
C GLY A 21 -1.93 -18.67 -14.55
N GLU A 22 -1.20 -17.98 -13.67
CA GLU A 22 -1.36 -16.55 -13.36
C GLU A 22 -2.81 -16.14 -12.98
N GLY A 23 -3.63 -17.08 -12.52
CA GLY A 23 -5.01 -16.83 -12.12
C GLY A 23 -6.05 -16.91 -13.24
N GLU A 24 -5.72 -17.37 -14.45
CA GLU A 24 -6.70 -17.61 -15.50
C GLU A 24 -7.43 -18.95 -15.31
N LEU A 25 -8.77 -18.91 -15.20
CA LEU A 25 -9.61 -20.10 -15.09
C LEU A 25 -10.04 -20.60 -16.48
N THR A 26 -9.79 -21.88 -16.78
CA THR A 26 -10.34 -22.54 -17.97
C THR A 26 -11.78 -23.02 -17.72
N PRO A 27 -12.61 -23.18 -18.77
CA PRO A 27 -14.01 -23.65 -18.63
C PRO A 27 -14.15 -25.00 -17.92
N GLU A 28 -13.11 -25.86 -18.02
CA GLU A 28 -13.05 -27.17 -17.36
C GLU A 28 -12.82 -27.03 -15.85
N MET A 29 -12.06 -26.01 -15.42
CA MET A 29 -11.82 -25.66 -14.02
C MET A 29 -13.06 -25.02 -13.39
N GLU A 30 -13.79 -24.19 -14.15
CA GLU A 30 -15.10 -23.67 -13.74
C GLU A 30 -16.13 -24.79 -13.54
N GLN A 31 -16.10 -25.81 -14.39
CA GLN A 31 -17.00 -26.97 -14.26
C GLN A 31 -16.65 -27.84 -13.04
N ALA A 32 -15.36 -27.98 -12.71
CA ALA A 32 -14.91 -28.64 -11.48
C ALA A 32 -15.25 -27.84 -10.21
N LEU A 33 -15.38 -26.52 -10.33
CA LEU A 33 -15.87 -25.61 -9.28
C LEU A 33 -17.41 -25.62 -9.16
N SER A 34 -18.13 -26.04 -10.21
CA SER A 34 -19.60 -26.04 -10.27
C SER A 34 -20.25 -27.17 -9.44
N ILE A 35 -20.29 -26.93 -8.12
CA ILE A 35 -21.32 -27.28 -7.12
C ILE A 35 -21.44 -28.74 -6.61
N ASN A 36 -21.17 -28.87 -5.30
CA ASN A 36 -21.99 -29.66 -4.39
C ASN A 36 -22.49 -28.72 -3.26
N ARG A 37 -23.80 -28.57 -3.11
CA ARG A 37 -24.43 -27.64 -2.14
C ARG A 37 -24.07 -27.96 -0.68
N GLN A 38 -23.72 -29.21 -0.39
CA GLN A 38 -23.23 -29.65 0.92
C GLN A 38 -21.77 -29.25 1.17
N GLU A 39 -20.92 -29.23 0.14
CA GLU A 39 -19.52 -28.81 0.23
C GLU A 39 -19.36 -27.29 0.23
N LEU A 40 -20.34 -26.55 -0.31
CA LEU A 40 -20.30 -25.09 -0.39
C LEU A 40 -20.20 -24.44 0.99
N ALA A 41 -20.92 -24.96 1.98
CA ALA A 41 -20.90 -24.44 3.34
C ALA A 41 -19.56 -24.68 4.03
N GLU A 42 -18.99 -25.88 3.91
CA GLU A 42 -17.67 -26.22 4.46
C GLU A 42 -16.55 -25.44 3.76
N LYS A 43 -16.62 -25.30 2.43
CA LYS A 43 -15.68 -24.48 1.63
C LYS A 43 -15.77 -23.01 2.00
N SER A 44 -16.98 -22.48 2.19
CA SER A 44 -17.21 -21.10 2.58
C SER A 44 -16.69 -20.83 4.00
N LEU A 45 -16.87 -21.77 4.93
CA LEU A 45 -16.31 -21.67 6.28
C LEU A 45 -14.77 -21.63 6.25
N ALA A 46 -14.14 -22.53 5.47
CA ALA A 46 -12.69 -22.54 5.31
C ALA A 46 -12.16 -21.23 4.69
N TYR A 47 -12.89 -20.64 3.73
CA TYR A 47 -12.55 -19.33 3.17
C TYR A 47 -12.66 -18.21 4.20
N VAL A 48 -13.72 -18.19 5.01
CA VAL A 48 -13.91 -17.19 6.08
C VAL A 48 -12.78 -17.27 7.11
N GLU A 49 -12.44 -18.48 7.57
CA GLU A 49 -11.34 -18.69 8.51
C GLU A 49 -9.99 -18.26 7.92
N PHE A 50 -9.74 -18.57 6.65
CA PHE A 50 -8.51 -18.19 5.97
C PHE A 50 -8.41 -16.67 5.75
N ILE A 51 -9.51 -16.01 5.35
CA ILE A 51 -9.60 -14.54 5.24
C ILE A 51 -9.29 -13.90 6.59
N GLY A 52 -9.93 -14.37 7.68
CA GLY A 52 -9.67 -13.83 9.02
C GLY A 52 -8.22 -14.05 9.49
N SER A 53 -7.60 -15.17 9.10
CA SER A 53 -6.18 -15.42 9.35
C SER A 53 -5.29 -14.42 8.61
N LEU A 54 -5.59 -14.12 7.34
CA LEU A 54 -4.86 -13.13 6.56
C LEU A 54 -5.05 -11.70 7.10
N GLU A 55 -6.27 -11.33 7.52
CA GLU A 55 -6.55 -10.04 8.16
C GLU A 55 -5.74 -9.89 9.46
N THR A 56 -5.74 -10.92 10.32
CA THR A 56 -4.94 -10.92 11.56
C THR A 56 -3.44 -10.83 11.27
N GLN A 57 -2.95 -11.50 10.21
CA GLN A 57 -1.54 -11.40 9.80
C GLN A 57 -1.21 -9.98 9.31
N ASN A 58 -2.08 -9.36 8.53
CA ASN A 58 -1.92 -7.98 8.07
C ASN A 58 -1.89 -7.00 9.23
N ASP A 59 -2.78 -7.14 10.22
CA ASP A 59 -2.79 -6.28 11.41
C ASP A 59 -1.47 -6.37 12.18
N ARG A 60 -0.93 -7.58 12.35
CA ARG A 60 0.38 -7.78 13.00
C ARG A 60 1.54 -7.19 12.20
N ILE A 61 1.47 -7.27 10.86
CA ILE A 61 2.46 -6.63 9.99
C ILE A 61 2.39 -5.11 10.14
N ASP A 62 1.20 -4.53 10.18
CA ASP A 62 1.00 -3.08 10.34
C ASP A 62 1.52 -2.57 11.69
N GLU A 63 1.31 -3.32 12.77
CA GLU A 63 1.91 -3.03 14.08
C GLU A 63 3.44 -3.02 14.01
N GLU A 64 4.03 -4.01 13.34
CA GLU A 64 5.47 -4.10 13.20
C GLU A 64 6.04 -2.98 12.31
N ILE A 65 5.34 -2.60 11.25
CA ILE A 65 5.68 -1.43 10.43
C ILE A 65 5.69 -0.16 11.29
N LYS A 66 4.67 0.06 12.14
CA LYS A 66 4.63 1.22 13.05
C LYS A 66 5.83 1.22 13.99
N ARG A 67 6.19 0.07 14.56
CA ARG A 67 7.36 -0.09 15.45
C ARG A 67 8.66 0.25 14.71
N LEU A 68 8.86 -0.31 13.52
CA LEU A 68 10.06 -0.07 12.70
C LEU A 68 10.17 1.39 12.25
N GLN A 69 9.05 2.02 11.88
CA GLN A 69 9.01 3.44 11.56
C GLN A 69 9.38 4.31 12.76
N HIS A 70 8.92 3.96 13.97
CA HIS A 70 9.30 4.67 15.19
C HIS A 70 10.82 4.58 15.44
N LEU A 71 11.40 3.37 15.36
CA LEU A 71 12.85 3.18 15.50
C LEU A 71 13.64 3.97 14.44
N LYS A 72 13.19 3.94 13.18
CA LYS A 72 13.80 4.72 12.10
C LYS A 72 13.78 6.22 12.41
N ARG A 73 12.67 6.74 12.94
CA ARG A 73 12.58 8.16 13.34
C ARG A 73 13.56 8.50 14.46
N GLN A 74 13.69 7.65 15.48
CA GLN A 74 14.67 7.85 16.55
C GLN A 74 16.11 7.90 16.01
N ASN A 75 16.47 6.97 15.13
CA ASN A 75 17.80 6.96 14.50
C ASN A 75 18.04 8.21 13.64
N ASN A 76 17.04 8.65 12.88
CA ASN A 76 17.14 9.88 12.07
C ASN A 76 17.33 11.13 12.95
N ASN A 77 16.64 11.20 14.10
CA ASN A 77 16.80 12.29 15.05
C ASN A 77 18.21 12.31 15.63
N LEU A 78 18.72 11.14 16.04
CA LEU A 78 20.09 11.01 16.54
C LEU A 78 21.13 11.37 15.47
N LEU A 79 20.94 10.90 14.25
CA LEU A 79 21.79 11.20 13.10
C LEU A 79 21.82 12.71 12.83
N THR A 80 20.67 13.38 12.85
CA THR A 80 20.57 14.83 12.67
C THR A 80 21.29 15.58 13.80
N PHE A 81 21.12 15.12 15.04
CA PHE A 81 21.79 15.72 16.21
C PHE A 81 23.32 15.59 16.11
N LEU A 82 23.82 14.40 15.77
CA LEU A 82 25.26 14.14 15.59
C LEU A 82 25.84 14.93 14.42
N GLN A 83 25.13 15.01 13.30
CA GLN A 83 25.56 15.83 12.16
C GLN A 83 25.63 17.31 12.52
N LYS A 84 24.64 17.85 13.25
CA LYS A 84 24.67 19.23 13.75
C LYS A 84 25.88 19.48 14.66
N GLY A 85 26.17 18.54 15.57
CA GLY A 85 27.36 18.62 16.43
C GLY A 85 28.67 18.61 15.65
N LEU A 86 28.78 17.76 14.61
CA LEU A 86 29.94 17.75 13.72
C LEU A 86 30.07 19.05 12.92
N VAL A 87 28.95 19.60 12.43
CA VAL A 87 28.96 20.90 11.73
C VAL A 87 29.47 22.00 12.66
N GLN A 88 28.98 22.07 13.90
CA GLN A 88 29.44 23.04 14.90
C GLN A 88 30.94 22.87 15.19
N ALA A 89 31.41 21.64 15.40
CA ALA A 89 32.82 21.37 15.65
C ALA A 89 33.72 21.80 14.47
N VAL A 90 33.31 21.54 13.23
CA VAL A 90 34.08 21.97 12.06
C VAL A 90 34.01 23.49 11.85
N GLN A 91 32.92 24.16 12.27
CA GLN A 91 32.82 25.62 12.25
C GLN A 91 33.76 26.27 13.29
N GLU A 92 33.87 25.69 14.50
CA GLU A 92 34.70 26.22 15.59
C GLU A 92 36.20 25.92 15.40
N PHE A 93 36.53 24.70 14.96
CA PHE A 93 37.91 24.20 14.92
C PHE A 93 38.49 24.08 13.50
N GLY A 94 37.68 24.36 12.46
CA GLY A 94 38.07 24.14 11.07
C GLY A 94 38.04 22.67 10.68
N THR A 95 38.63 22.32 9.53
CA THR A 95 38.65 20.95 9.01
C THR A 95 39.28 19.97 10.00
N ILE A 96 38.50 18.98 10.46
CA ILE A 96 38.93 18.01 11.46
C ILE A 96 39.49 16.78 10.74
N ARG A 97 40.70 16.35 11.09
CA ARG A 97 41.25 15.04 10.68
C ARG A 97 41.18 14.08 11.86
N ALA A 98 40.41 13.00 11.72
CA ALA A 98 40.26 11.96 12.72
C ALA A 98 40.59 10.59 12.10
N GLY A 99 41.76 10.04 12.46
CA GLY A 99 42.24 8.77 11.93
C GLY A 99 42.36 8.78 10.40
N THR A 100 41.61 7.90 9.73
CA THR A 100 41.54 7.80 8.26
C THR A 100 40.52 8.74 7.62
N HIS A 101 39.75 9.49 8.41
CA HIS A 101 38.67 10.34 7.92
C HIS A 101 39.03 11.83 8.06
N THR A 102 38.68 12.60 7.02
CA THR A 102 38.74 14.07 7.04
C THR A 102 37.31 14.60 6.99
N ILE A 103 36.93 15.40 7.97
CA ILE A 103 35.60 15.97 8.13
C ILE A 103 35.71 17.47 7.81
N GLY A 104 35.12 17.86 6.68
CA GLY A 104 35.00 19.24 6.24
C GLY A 104 33.54 19.59 5.98
N LEU A 105 33.25 20.89 5.89
CA LEU A 105 31.93 21.38 5.52
C LEU A 105 31.80 21.44 4.00
N ARG A 106 30.67 20.95 3.48
CA ARG A 106 30.26 21.21 2.11
C ARG A 106 29.12 22.20 2.14
N ASN A 107 29.31 23.34 1.50
CA ASN A 107 28.22 24.28 1.29
C ASN A 107 27.28 23.71 0.23
N THR A 108 25.98 23.74 0.51
CA THR A 108 24.94 23.37 -0.45
C THR A 108 23.96 24.53 -0.47
N GLU A 109 23.60 25.01 -1.65
CA GLU A 109 22.68 26.14 -1.81
C GLU A 109 21.28 25.58 -2.11
N GLU A 110 20.30 26.01 -1.32
CA GLU A 110 18.89 25.71 -1.53
C GLU A 110 18.14 27.03 -1.75
N CYS A 111 17.32 27.09 -2.80
CA CYS A 111 16.44 28.22 -3.04
C CYS A 111 15.20 28.06 -2.17
N VAL A 112 15.17 28.74 -1.03
CA VAL A 112 14.02 28.77 -0.13
C VAL A 112 13.05 29.85 -0.63
N VAL A 113 11.84 29.43 -1.03
CA VAL A 113 10.75 30.34 -1.36
C VAL A 113 10.00 30.68 -0.07
N GLU A 114 10.26 31.86 0.51
CA GLU A 114 9.59 32.31 1.73
C GLU A 114 8.12 32.71 1.49
N ASP A 115 7.85 33.28 0.31
CA ASP A 115 6.51 33.72 -0.10
C ASP A 115 6.34 33.46 -1.59
N ALA A 116 5.52 32.45 -1.90
CA ALA A 116 5.25 32.04 -3.27
C ALA A 116 4.48 33.13 -4.05
N GLU A 117 3.69 33.99 -3.40
CA GLU A 117 2.90 35.02 -4.10
C GLU A 117 3.80 36.11 -4.69
N ARG A 118 4.87 36.47 -3.96
CA ARG A 118 5.88 37.46 -4.38
C ARG A 118 6.84 36.94 -5.45
N VAL A 119 6.87 35.64 -5.71
CA VAL A 119 7.66 35.06 -6.79
C VAL A 119 7.08 35.51 -8.13
N PRO A 120 7.89 36.06 -9.07
CA PRO A 120 7.40 36.39 -10.40
C PRO A 120 6.80 35.19 -11.12
N ASP A 121 5.70 35.38 -11.85
CA ASP A 121 4.95 34.29 -12.48
C ASP A 121 5.78 33.45 -13.46
N ARG A 122 6.86 34.01 -14.01
CA ARG A 122 7.84 33.27 -14.84
C ARG A 122 8.51 32.08 -14.13
N PHE A 123 8.50 32.04 -12.80
CA PHE A 123 9.06 30.94 -11.99
C PHE A 123 7.96 30.09 -11.31
N LYS A 124 6.68 30.42 -11.53
CA LYS A 124 5.56 29.66 -11.00
C LYS A 124 5.08 28.67 -12.04
N THR A 125 4.91 27.42 -11.63
CA THR A 125 4.18 26.42 -12.41
C THR A 125 2.80 26.28 -11.82
N ILE A 126 1.77 26.70 -12.57
CA ILE A 126 0.37 26.52 -12.15
C ILE A 126 -0.01 25.06 -12.38
N ARG A 127 -0.23 24.32 -11.30
CA ARG A 127 -0.86 22.99 -11.34
C ARG A 127 -2.34 23.16 -11.01
N MET A 128 -3.23 22.98 -11.99
CA MET A 128 -4.67 22.86 -11.74
C MET A 128 -4.99 21.41 -11.42
N ASP A 129 -5.35 21.12 -10.18
CA ASP A 129 -5.89 19.81 -9.79
C ASP A 129 -7.40 19.83 -9.97
N ILE A 130 -7.90 19.28 -11.08
CA ILE A 130 -9.33 19.12 -11.31
C ILE A 130 -9.79 17.90 -10.53
N GLN A 131 -10.18 18.12 -9.27
CA GLN A 131 -10.73 17.06 -8.43
C GLN A 131 -12.19 16.82 -8.77
N VAL A 132 -12.46 15.59 -9.20
CA VAL A 132 -13.81 15.11 -9.50
C VAL A 132 -14.44 14.59 -8.21
N ASP A 133 -15.50 15.25 -7.72
CA ASP A 133 -16.23 14.78 -6.54
C ASP A 133 -17.08 13.56 -6.88
N LYS A 134 -16.48 12.37 -6.71
CA LYS A 134 -17.12 11.08 -6.93
C LYS A 134 -18.34 10.86 -6.03
N LEU A 135 -18.42 11.50 -4.86
CA LEU A 135 -19.55 11.32 -3.94
C LEU A 135 -20.76 12.12 -4.41
N ALA A 136 -20.56 13.39 -4.79
CA ALA A 136 -21.60 14.22 -5.38
C ALA A 136 -22.11 13.62 -6.68
N ILE A 137 -21.22 13.15 -7.55
CA ILE A 137 -21.59 12.50 -8.82
C ILE A 137 -22.37 11.19 -8.58
N LYS A 138 -21.97 10.38 -7.60
CA LYS A 138 -22.71 9.16 -7.25
C LYS A 138 -24.11 9.46 -6.70
N ARG A 139 -24.33 10.61 -6.06
CA ARG A 139 -25.65 11.07 -5.62
C ARG A 139 -26.47 11.57 -6.82
N ALA A 140 -25.93 12.47 -7.62
CA ALA A 140 -26.56 12.99 -8.82
C ALA A 140 -27.02 11.90 -9.81
N ILE A 141 -26.16 10.92 -10.10
CA ILE A 141 -26.51 9.77 -10.96
C ILE A 141 -27.63 8.91 -10.33
N ARG A 142 -27.70 8.81 -8.99
CA ARG A 142 -28.79 8.11 -8.29
C ARG A 142 -30.09 8.89 -8.29
N ASP A 143 -30.01 10.22 -8.27
CA ASP A 143 -31.14 11.14 -8.28
C ASP A 143 -31.69 11.37 -9.71
N GLY A 144 -31.04 10.80 -10.73
CA GLY A 144 -31.52 10.77 -12.12
C GLY A 144 -30.84 11.78 -13.06
N GLU A 145 -29.78 12.45 -12.62
CA GLU A 145 -28.96 13.30 -13.50
C GLU A 145 -28.00 12.45 -14.35
N ASP A 146 -28.00 12.71 -15.66
CA ASP A 146 -27.04 12.13 -16.59
C ASP A 146 -25.77 13.01 -16.62
N ILE A 147 -24.65 12.45 -16.14
CA ILE A 147 -23.36 13.14 -16.07
C ILE A 147 -22.41 12.50 -17.10
N PRO A 148 -22.06 13.22 -18.18
CA PRO A 148 -21.15 12.71 -19.21
C PRO A 148 -19.79 12.30 -18.63
N GLY A 149 -19.36 11.08 -18.96
CA GLY A 149 -18.03 10.57 -18.59
C GLY A 149 -17.96 9.83 -17.24
N VAL A 150 -19.07 9.59 -16.55
CA VAL A 150 -19.09 8.80 -15.31
C VAL A 150 -20.12 7.68 -15.38
N HIS A 151 -19.73 6.49 -14.90
CA HIS A 151 -20.62 5.32 -14.76
C HIS A 151 -20.44 4.68 -13.39
N ILE A 152 -21.51 4.14 -12.82
CA ILE A 152 -21.45 3.42 -11.55
C ILE A 152 -21.17 1.95 -11.85
N GLN A 153 -19.97 1.47 -11.51
CA GLN A 153 -19.63 0.05 -11.49
C GLN A 153 -20.00 -0.55 -10.13
N GLN A 154 -20.72 -1.67 -10.12
CA GLN A 154 -21.02 -2.44 -8.92
C GLN A 154 -19.99 -3.56 -8.75
N ASN A 155 -19.19 -3.47 -7.69
CA ASN A 155 -18.30 -4.55 -7.25
C ASN A 155 -18.95 -5.27 -6.07
N GLN A 156 -18.93 -6.59 -6.09
CA GLN A 156 -19.46 -7.42 -5.01
C GLN A 156 -18.31 -7.92 -4.16
N HIS A 157 -18.42 -7.73 -2.85
CA HIS A 157 -17.50 -8.29 -1.87
C HIS A 157 -18.32 -9.12 -0.87
N PRO A 158 -17.80 -10.28 -0.42
CA PRO A 158 -18.47 -11.06 0.59
C PRO A 158 -18.55 -10.28 1.90
N VAL A 159 -19.73 -10.28 2.54
CA VAL A 159 -19.95 -9.68 3.86
C VAL A 159 -19.94 -10.80 4.88
N ILE A 160 -18.89 -10.86 5.71
CA ILE A 160 -18.75 -11.80 6.82
C ILE A 160 -19.31 -11.10 8.07
N ARG A 161 -20.29 -11.69 8.75
CA ARG A 161 -20.92 -11.16 9.98
C ARG A 161 -20.79 -12.16 11.12
#